data_AF-A0A820KTF2-F1
#
_entry.id   AF-A0A820KTF2-F1
#
_cell.length_a   1.000
_cell.length_b   1.000
_cell.length_c   1.000
_cell.angle_alpha   90.00
_cell.angle_beta   90.00
_cell.angle_gamma   90.00
#
_symmetry.space_group_name_H-M   'P 1'
#
loop_
_entity.id
_entity.type
_entity.pdbx_description
1 polymer ?
#
loop_
_entity_poly.entity_id
_entity_poly.type
_entity_poly.pdbx_seq_one_letter_code
_entity_poly.pdbx_strand_id
1 'polypeptide(L)'
;MRFLGSSSSYFRAYGFYQIPYGVVNAKPFSMAMWINPSSISNIAIIQMSSSTTSSSSCDTLLGISSSNSLTGQLFVHNTGSTAWLTGPFVTQNAWTHISLTYSSGNGYTLYVDGVLFGSTGIVSYSPSSYFAYLFIGYPISCYSSSINGYYQGYIDE
;
A
#
# COMPACT_ATOMS: atom_id res chain seq x y z
N MET A 1 -12.44 5.69 10.65
CA MET A 1 -11.23 6.18 11.39
C MET A 1 -10.66 7.46 10.77
N ARG A 2 -10.19 8.44 11.57
CA ARG A 2 -9.59 9.71 11.10
C ARG A 2 -8.07 9.72 11.27
N PHE A 3 -7.35 10.16 10.25
CA PHE A 3 -5.90 10.31 10.22
C PHE A 3 -5.51 11.78 10.02
N LEU A 4 -4.51 12.24 10.78
CA LEU A 4 -4.11 13.65 10.85
C LEU A 4 -2.90 13.99 9.98
N GLY A 5 -2.30 13.01 9.28
CA GLY A 5 -1.10 13.25 8.47
C GLY A 5 0.15 13.49 9.32
N SER A 6 0.32 12.74 10.42
CA SER A 6 1.44 12.92 11.36
C SER A 6 2.02 11.58 11.83
N SER A 7 3.20 11.65 12.45
CA SER A 7 3.89 10.47 13.00
C SER A 7 3.17 9.82 14.19
N SER A 8 2.15 10.45 14.75
CA SER A 8 1.31 9.91 15.82
C SER A 8 -0.06 9.43 15.34
N SER A 9 -0.37 9.59 14.05
CA SER A 9 -1.69 9.27 13.50
C SER A 9 -1.59 8.14 12.49
N TYR A 10 -1.65 6.92 13.01
CA TYR A 10 -1.54 5.71 12.20
C TYR A 10 -2.22 4.51 12.85
N PHE A 11 -2.49 3.49 12.06
CA PHE A 11 -2.80 2.15 12.56
C PHE A 11 -1.59 1.25 12.31
N ARG A 12 -1.23 0.45 13.32
CA ARG A 12 -0.17 -0.54 13.21
C ARG A 12 -0.62 -1.84 13.82
N ALA A 13 -0.34 -2.93 13.13
CA ALA A 13 -0.54 -4.26 13.68
C ALA A 13 0.61 -5.20 13.29
N TYR A 14 0.88 -6.18 14.15
CA TYR A 14 1.95 -7.16 13.99
C TYR A 14 1.35 -8.54 13.69
N GLY A 15 2.15 -9.43 13.10
CA GLY A 15 1.75 -10.81 12.84
C GLY A 15 1.08 -11.02 11.48
N PHE A 16 1.20 -10.07 10.55
CA PHE A 16 0.74 -10.20 9.17
C PHE A 16 1.72 -11.04 8.35
N TYR A 17 1.86 -12.30 8.73
CA TYR A 17 2.71 -13.26 8.05
C TYR A 17 2.27 -13.42 6.59
N GLN A 18 0.97 -13.59 6.37
CA GLN A 18 0.39 -13.95 5.07
C GLN A 18 0.60 -12.92 3.95
N ILE A 19 0.98 -11.68 4.25
CA ILE A 19 1.15 -10.70 3.17
C ILE A 19 2.49 -10.93 2.46
N PRO A 20 3.67 -10.77 3.10
CA PRO A 20 4.93 -11.15 2.46
C PRO A 20 5.06 -12.68 2.29
N TYR A 21 4.68 -13.47 3.30
CA TYR A 21 4.75 -14.94 3.19
C TYR A 21 3.78 -15.51 2.15
N GLY A 22 2.62 -14.89 1.98
CA GLY A 22 1.66 -15.33 0.97
C GLY A 22 2.17 -15.06 -0.43
N VAL A 23 2.90 -13.97 -0.64
CA VAL A 23 3.65 -13.81 -1.89
C VAL A 23 4.74 -14.89 -2.04
N VAL A 24 5.52 -15.20 -0.98
CA VAL A 24 6.56 -16.27 -1.04
C VAL A 24 5.96 -17.64 -1.39
N ASN A 25 4.83 -18.00 -0.77
CA ASN A 25 4.29 -19.36 -0.82
C ASN A 25 3.08 -19.47 -1.73
N ALA A 26 2.90 -18.49 -2.62
CA ALA A 26 1.75 -18.42 -3.52
C ALA A 26 0.40 -18.56 -2.79
N LYS A 27 0.28 -18.03 -1.56
CA LYS A 27 -0.97 -17.98 -0.79
C LYS A 27 -1.70 -16.69 -1.18
N PRO A 28 -2.89 -16.77 -1.77
CA PRO A 28 -3.66 -15.59 -2.10
C PRO A 28 -4.17 -14.88 -0.84
N PHE A 29 -4.32 -13.56 -0.92
CA PHE A 29 -4.92 -12.74 0.13
C PHE A 29 -5.61 -11.51 -0.49
N SER A 30 -6.42 -10.83 0.30
CA SER A 30 -7.10 -9.60 -0.09
C SER A 30 -7.09 -8.58 1.05
N MET A 31 -7.02 -7.31 0.69
CA MET A 31 -7.24 -6.16 1.57
C MET A 31 -8.28 -5.26 0.91
N ALA A 32 -9.18 -4.68 1.69
CA ALA A 32 -10.17 -3.72 1.22
C ALA A 32 -10.35 -2.62 2.27
N MET A 33 -10.65 -1.40 1.81
CA MET A 33 -11.01 -0.28 2.65
C MET A 33 -11.63 0.84 1.81
N TRP A 34 -12.43 1.68 2.44
CA TRP A 34 -12.78 3.00 1.92
C TRP A 34 -11.70 4.01 2.31
N ILE A 35 -11.26 4.84 1.36
CA ILE A 35 -10.38 5.99 1.61
C ILE A 35 -11.07 7.29 1.25
N ASN A 36 -10.83 8.33 2.03
CA ASN A 36 -11.18 9.71 1.74
C ASN A 36 -9.99 10.60 2.12
N PRO A 37 -9.02 10.77 1.21
CA PRO A 37 -7.80 11.50 1.49
C PRO A 37 -8.01 13.01 1.37
N SER A 38 -7.51 13.78 2.33
CA SER A 38 -7.47 15.25 2.25
C SER A 38 -6.18 15.78 1.60
N SER A 39 -5.17 14.93 1.42
CA SER A 39 -3.92 15.20 0.72
C SER A 39 -3.64 14.07 -0.27
N ILE A 40 -2.86 14.35 -1.32
CA ILE A 40 -2.53 13.40 -2.40
C ILE A 40 -1.04 13.40 -2.75
N SER A 41 -0.20 14.09 -1.98
CA SER A 41 1.22 14.24 -2.30
C SER A 41 2.05 13.09 -1.70
N ASN A 42 2.34 12.07 -2.53
CA ASN A 42 3.26 10.96 -2.24
C ASN A 42 2.99 10.24 -0.91
N ILE A 43 1.78 9.73 -0.73
CA ILE A 43 1.27 9.18 0.53
C ILE A 43 1.38 7.65 0.58
N ALA A 44 1.91 7.12 1.68
CA ALA A 44 1.85 5.69 1.98
C ALA A 44 0.49 5.36 2.63
N ILE A 45 -0.33 4.55 1.97
CA ILE A 45 -1.60 4.06 2.53
C ILE A 45 -1.33 2.78 3.29
N ILE A 46 -0.78 1.76 2.62
CA ILE A 46 -0.45 0.46 3.19
C ILE A 46 1.05 0.23 3.03
N GLN A 47 1.75 0.11 4.15
CA GLN A 47 3.16 -0.22 4.15
C GLN A 47 3.42 -1.41 5.07
N MET A 48 4.43 -2.20 4.71
CA MET A 48 4.90 -3.32 5.51
C MET A 48 6.37 -3.15 5.86
N SER A 49 6.77 -3.59 7.04
CA SER A 49 8.16 -3.54 7.47
C SER A 49 8.47 -4.62 8.50
N SER A 50 9.69 -5.14 8.50
CA SER A 50 10.19 -6.03 9.57
C SER A 50 10.50 -5.31 10.88
N SER A 51 10.47 -3.98 10.88
CA SER A 51 10.82 -3.09 12.01
C SER A 51 9.78 -1.99 12.18
N THR A 52 9.74 -1.37 13.35
CA THR A 52 8.82 -0.27 13.66
C THR A 52 9.41 1.13 13.45
N THR A 53 10.71 1.24 13.18
CA THR A 53 11.42 2.53 13.13
C THR A 53 12.03 2.81 11.75
N SER A 54 12.83 1.88 11.25
CA SER A 54 13.42 1.90 9.91
C SER A 54 13.78 0.47 9.50
N SER A 55 13.73 0.18 8.21
CA SER A 55 14.13 -1.13 7.69
C SER A 55 14.65 -1.03 6.27
N SER A 56 15.63 -1.88 5.95
CA SER A 56 15.94 -2.22 4.56
C SER A 56 14.95 -3.25 3.99
N SER A 57 14.16 -3.89 4.86
CA SER A 57 13.11 -4.87 4.54
C SER A 57 11.74 -4.26 4.81
N CYS A 58 11.35 -3.30 3.98
CA CYS A 58 10.02 -2.72 4.00
C CYS A 58 9.55 -2.37 2.59
N ASP A 59 8.23 -2.24 2.45
CA ASP A 59 7.59 -2.08 1.16
C ASP A 59 6.25 -1.34 1.24
N THR A 60 6.00 -0.45 0.29
CA THR A 60 4.73 0.30 0.19
C THR A 60 3.82 -0.40 -0.80
N LEU A 61 3.00 -1.33 -0.29
CA LEU A 61 2.05 -2.10 -1.12
C LEU A 61 1.07 -1.22 -1.88
N LEU A 62 0.54 -0.20 -1.20
CA LEU A 62 -0.43 0.70 -1.77
C LEU A 62 -0.17 2.12 -1.27
N GLY A 63 -0.17 3.07 -2.18
CA GLY A 63 -0.01 4.47 -1.88
C GLY A 63 -0.68 5.37 -2.91
N ILE A 64 -0.43 6.66 -2.77
CA ILE A 64 -0.78 7.68 -3.75
C ILE A 64 0.54 8.29 -4.22
N SER A 65 0.85 8.16 -5.50
CA SER A 65 2.00 8.82 -6.12
C SER A 65 1.59 10.13 -6.77
N SER A 66 2.39 11.17 -6.62
CA SER A 66 2.16 12.47 -7.26
C SER A 66 3.46 13.04 -7.83
N SER A 67 3.43 13.42 -9.10
CA SER A 67 4.56 14.05 -9.80
C SER A 67 4.62 15.58 -9.61
N ASN A 68 3.49 16.22 -9.30
CA ASN A 68 3.35 17.68 -9.29
C ASN A 68 2.63 18.23 -8.04
N SER A 69 2.30 17.37 -7.06
CA SER A 69 1.50 17.68 -5.87
C SER A 69 0.06 18.17 -6.12
N LEU A 70 -0.37 18.31 -7.38
CA LEU A 70 -1.72 18.73 -7.77
C LEU A 70 -2.62 17.56 -8.10
N THR A 71 -2.03 16.46 -8.57
CA THR A 71 -2.74 15.22 -8.93
C THR A 71 -2.03 14.04 -8.31
N GLY A 72 -2.80 13.11 -7.73
CA GLY A 72 -2.29 11.87 -7.16
C GLY A 72 -2.98 10.67 -7.78
N GLN A 73 -2.21 9.64 -8.11
CA GLN A 73 -2.73 8.37 -8.60
C GLN A 73 -2.50 7.29 -7.56
N LEU A 74 -3.44 6.34 -7.46
CA LEU A 74 -3.15 5.12 -6.72
C LEU A 74 -1.91 4.46 -7.32
N PHE A 75 -1.09 3.88 -6.46
CA PHE A 75 0.12 3.20 -6.87
C PHE A 75 0.23 1.92 -6.08
N VAL A 76 0.35 0.80 -6.79
CA VAL A 76 0.64 -0.51 -6.20
C VAL A 76 2.08 -0.84 -6.51
N HIS A 77 2.89 -0.94 -5.46
CA HIS A 77 4.23 -1.49 -5.59
C HIS A 77 4.19 -3.00 -5.36
N ASN A 78 4.95 -3.73 -6.15
CA ASN A 78 5.18 -5.14 -5.86
C ASN A 78 6.34 -5.29 -4.89
N THR A 79 6.17 -6.18 -3.91
CA THR A 79 7.23 -6.43 -2.95
C THR A 79 8.49 -6.99 -3.62
N GLY A 80 9.64 -6.31 -3.49
CA GLY A 80 10.92 -6.83 -4.00
C GLY A 80 11.04 -6.99 -5.53
N SER A 81 10.23 -6.28 -6.32
CA SER A 81 10.31 -6.26 -7.80
C SER A 81 10.20 -4.82 -8.33
N THR A 82 10.66 -4.59 -9.56
CA THR A 82 10.41 -3.35 -10.30
C THR A 82 9.02 -3.30 -10.92
N ALA A 83 8.20 -4.35 -10.78
CA ALA A 83 6.83 -4.36 -11.25
C ALA A 83 5.96 -3.44 -10.38
N TRP A 84 5.31 -2.47 -11.00
CA TRP A 84 4.34 -1.59 -10.36
C TRP A 84 3.12 -1.39 -11.24
N LEU A 85 2.00 -1.02 -10.61
CA LEU A 85 0.76 -0.65 -11.28
C LEU A 85 0.41 0.79 -10.89
N THR A 86 0.37 1.67 -11.89
CA THR A 86 -0.14 3.04 -11.72
C THR A 86 -1.65 3.02 -11.93
N GLY A 87 -2.37 3.27 -10.84
CA GLY A 87 -3.82 3.31 -10.72
C GLY A 87 -4.48 4.56 -11.30
N PRO A 88 -5.80 4.71 -11.09
CA PRO A 88 -6.52 5.91 -11.46
C PRO A 88 -6.17 7.08 -10.53
N PHE A 89 -6.54 8.29 -10.96
CA PHE A 89 -6.44 9.48 -10.13
C PHE A 89 -7.38 9.38 -8.91
N VAL A 90 -6.90 9.89 -7.79
CA VAL A 90 -7.67 9.98 -6.54
C VAL A 90 -8.17 11.40 -6.36
N THR A 91 -9.47 11.53 -6.08
CA THR A 91 -10.08 12.82 -5.80
C THR A 91 -9.97 13.13 -4.31
N GLN A 92 -9.43 14.29 -3.96
CA GLN A 92 -9.36 14.72 -2.56
C GLN A 92 -10.77 14.92 -1.98
N ASN A 93 -10.93 14.62 -0.70
CA ASN A 93 -12.17 14.78 0.06
C ASN A 93 -13.37 13.97 -0.47
N ALA A 94 -13.11 12.98 -1.33
CA ALA A 94 -14.11 12.08 -1.88
C ALA A 94 -13.82 10.65 -1.42
N TRP A 95 -14.88 9.90 -1.13
CA TRP A 95 -14.77 8.49 -0.82
C TRP A 95 -14.47 7.69 -2.08
N THR A 96 -13.50 6.79 -1.97
CA THR A 96 -13.14 5.82 -2.99
C THR A 96 -12.93 4.48 -2.31
N HIS A 97 -13.62 3.44 -2.77
CA HIS A 97 -13.40 2.09 -2.28
C HIS A 97 -12.22 1.48 -3.02
N ILE A 98 -11.28 0.93 -2.28
CA ILE A 98 -10.08 0.30 -2.83
C ILE A 98 -9.98 -1.14 -2.33
N SER A 99 -9.75 -2.07 -3.25
CA SER A 99 -9.40 -3.45 -2.90
C SER A 99 -8.15 -3.89 -3.65
N LEU A 100 -7.26 -4.55 -2.91
CA LEU A 100 -6.02 -5.10 -3.41
C LEU A 100 -6.00 -6.60 -3.12
N THR A 101 -5.95 -7.41 -4.16
CA THR A 101 -5.82 -8.87 -4.03
C THR A 101 -4.46 -9.32 -4.53
N TYR A 102 -3.93 -10.39 -3.98
CA TYR A 102 -2.74 -11.07 -4.48
C TYR A 102 -3.07 -12.50 -4.90
N SER A 103 -2.49 -12.94 -6.01
CA SER A 103 -2.41 -14.36 -6.40
C SER A 103 -1.13 -14.59 -7.19
N SER A 104 -0.61 -15.82 -7.21
CA SER A 104 0.62 -16.14 -7.96
C SER A 104 0.47 -15.97 -9.49
N GLY A 105 -0.74 -16.15 -10.03
CA GLY A 105 -1.00 -16.02 -11.47
C GLY A 105 -1.15 -14.58 -11.96
N ASN A 106 -1.59 -13.66 -11.11
CA ASN A 106 -1.86 -12.26 -11.51
C ASN A 106 -1.01 -11.23 -10.75
N GLY A 107 -0.22 -11.66 -9.77
CA GLY A 107 0.44 -10.76 -8.82
C GLY A 107 -0.59 -9.98 -8.01
N TYR A 108 -0.28 -8.72 -7.72
CA TYR A 108 -1.25 -7.79 -7.13
C TYR A 108 -2.25 -7.31 -8.18
N THR A 109 -3.52 -7.32 -7.84
CA THR A 109 -4.65 -6.86 -8.66
C THR A 109 -5.43 -5.79 -7.89
N LEU A 110 -5.59 -4.63 -8.50
CA LEU A 110 -6.27 -3.47 -7.93
C LEU A 110 -7.71 -3.39 -8.46
N TYR A 111 -8.64 -3.18 -7.54
CA TYR A 111 -10.04 -2.83 -7.81
C TYR A 111 -10.33 -1.46 -7.19
N VAL A 112 -11.04 -0.62 -7.94
CA VAL A 112 -11.46 0.71 -7.50
C VAL A 112 -12.97 0.82 -7.68
N ASP A 113 -13.67 1.19 -6.62
CA ASP A 113 -15.14 1.23 -6.55
C ASP A 113 -15.80 -0.07 -7.03
N GLY A 114 -15.17 -1.21 -6.69
CA GLY A 114 -15.63 -2.56 -7.04
C GLY A 114 -15.32 -3.00 -8.47
N VAL A 115 -14.71 -2.14 -9.29
CA VAL A 115 -14.36 -2.43 -10.69
C VAL A 115 -12.87 -2.80 -10.78
N LEU A 116 -12.56 -3.85 -11.53
CA LEU A 116 -11.17 -4.22 -11.84
C LEU A 116 -10.48 -3.07 -12.58
N PHE A 117 -9.37 -2.58 -12.01
CA PHE A 117 -8.51 -1.62 -12.68
C PHE A 117 -7.40 -2.31 -13.47
N GLY A 118 -6.66 -3.22 -12.82
CA GLY A 118 -5.54 -3.89 -13.45
C GLY A 118 -4.70 -4.70 -12.49
N SER A 119 -3.66 -5.34 -13.01
CA SER A 119 -2.75 -6.18 -12.23
C SER A 119 -1.29 -5.92 -12.58
N THR A 120 -0.40 -6.20 -11.62
CA THR A 120 1.05 -6.17 -11.83
C THR A 120 1.57 -7.32 -12.70
N GLY A 121 0.75 -8.36 -12.94
CA GLY A 121 1.14 -9.57 -13.66
C GLY A 121 1.88 -10.56 -12.76
N ILE A 122 2.29 -11.70 -13.31
CA ILE A 122 3.10 -12.69 -12.57
C ILE A 122 4.39 -12.01 -12.14
N VAL A 123 4.68 -12.08 -10.85
CA VAL A 123 5.92 -11.51 -10.31
C VAL A 123 6.76 -12.61 -9.71
N SER A 124 8.02 -12.66 -10.17
CA SER A 124 9.04 -13.53 -9.59
C SER A 124 9.51 -12.87 -8.30
N TYR A 125 9.12 -13.47 -7.17
CA TYR A 125 9.34 -12.91 -5.85
C TYR A 125 10.45 -13.69 -5.14
N SER A 126 11.36 -12.97 -4.49
CA SER A 126 12.33 -13.54 -3.55
C SER A 126 12.66 -12.56 -2.42
N PRO A 127 11.97 -12.63 -1.28
CA PRO A 127 12.49 -11.98 -0.10
C PRO A 127 12.27 -12.76 1.19
N SER A 128 12.70 -12.09 2.23
CA SER A 128 12.97 -12.61 3.55
C SER A 128 11.73 -13.12 4.27
N SER A 129 11.93 -14.22 5.01
CA SER A 129 10.91 -14.98 5.75
C SER A 129 10.43 -14.30 7.05
N TYR A 130 10.43 -12.97 7.13
CA TYR A 130 10.19 -12.26 8.38
C TYR A 130 8.71 -11.97 8.65
N PHE A 131 8.39 -11.80 9.93
CA PHE A 131 7.14 -11.20 10.37
C PHE A 131 7.12 -9.72 9.98
N ALA A 132 6.08 -9.28 9.28
CA ALA A 132 5.88 -7.89 8.94
C ALA A 132 4.90 -7.22 9.91
N TYR A 133 5.26 -6.02 10.35
CA TYR A 133 4.32 -5.02 10.80
C TYR A 133 3.58 -4.45 9.58
N LEU A 134 2.26 -4.37 9.69
CA LEU A 134 1.41 -3.62 8.76
C LEU A 134 1.21 -2.22 9.32
N PHE A 135 1.47 -1.22 8.50
CA PHE A 135 1.21 0.18 8.76
C PHE A 135 0.11 0.66 7.82
N ILE A 136 -0.88 1.35 8.39
CA ILE A 136 -1.86 2.11 7.63
C ILE A 136 -1.67 3.59 7.94
N GLY A 137 -1.43 4.37 6.89
CA GLY A 137 -1.28 5.81 6.94
C GLY A 137 0.06 6.34 7.49
N TYR A 138 1.04 5.46 7.69
CA TYR A 138 2.37 5.81 8.21
C TYR A 138 3.48 5.33 7.27
N PRO A 139 4.37 6.24 6.83
CA PRO A 139 5.58 5.89 6.12
C PRO A 139 6.72 5.63 7.12
N ILE A 140 7.12 4.37 7.26
CA ILE A 140 8.47 4.03 7.73
C ILE A 140 9.45 4.42 6.65
N SER A 141 10.60 4.95 7.08
CA SER A 141 11.75 5.19 6.21
C SER A 141 12.19 3.89 5.53
N CYS A 142 11.84 3.78 4.26
CA CYS A 142 12.16 2.65 3.39
C CYS A 142 13.15 3.09 2.32
N TYR A 143 14.31 2.41 2.26
CA TYR A 143 15.32 2.71 1.24
C TYR A 143 14.81 2.53 -0.20
N SER A 144 13.78 1.71 -0.40
CA SER A 144 13.19 1.37 -1.70
C SER A 144 11.95 2.18 -2.08
N SER A 145 11.38 3.01 -1.19
CA SER A 145 10.11 3.71 -1.46
C SER A 145 10.30 5.21 -1.61
N SER A 146 9.91 5.75 -2.77
CA SER A 146 9.80 7.20 -3.01
C SER A 146 8.53 7.81 -2.41
N ILE A 147 7.64 6.98 -1.85
CA ILE A 147 6.36 7.38 -1.26
C ILE A 147 6.50 7.36 0.27
N ASN A 148 6.73 8.55 0.85
CA ASN A 148 7.04 8.73 2.27
C ASN A 148 6.14 9.75 2.99
N GLY A 149 4.95 10.04 2.45
CA GLY A 149 3.97 10.94 3.04
C GLY A 149 3.01 10.22 3.99
N TYR A 150 2.64 10.90 5.07
CA TYR A 150 1.59 10.44 6.00
C TYR A 150 0.22 10.55 5.36
N TYR A 151 -0.65 9.59 5.64
CA TYR A 151 -2.04 9.69 5.21
C TYR A 151 -2.79 10.70 6.07
N GLN A 152 -3.53 11.58 5.41
CA GLN A 152 -4.41 12.56 6.05
C GLN A 152 -5.79 12.41 5.44
N GLY A 153 -6.81 12.30 6.28
CA GLY A 153 -8.19 12.10 5.85
C GLY A 153 -8.89 11.03 6.67
N TYR A 154 -9.76 10.27 6.02
CA TYR A 154 -10.57 9.23 6.66
C TYR A 154 -10.36 7.88 5.97
N ILE A 155 -10.40 6.81 6.74
CA ILE A 155 -10.43 5.42 6.26
C ILE A 155 -11.58 4.72 6.99
N ASP A 156 -12.39 3.92 6.29
CA ASP A 156 -13.49 3.18 6.89
C ASP A 156 -13.66 1.78 6.26
N GLU A 157 -14.46 0.95 6.94
CA GLU A 157 -15.08 -0.29 6.43
C GLU A 157 -16.38 -0.57 7.19
#